data_AF-A0A937NHV6-F1
#
_entry.id   AF-A0A937NHV6-F1
#
_cell.length_a   1.000
_cell.length_b   1.000
_cell.length_c   1.000
_cell.angle_alpha   90.00
_cell.angle_beta   90.00
_cell.angle_gamma   90.00
#
_symmetry.space_group_name_H-M   'P 1'
#
loop_
_entity.id
_entity.type
_entity.pdbx_description
1 polymer ?
#
loop_
_entity_poly.entity_id
_entity_poly.type
_entity_poly.pdbx_seq_one_letter_code
_entity_poly.pdbx_strand_id
1 'polypeptide(L)' 'MCGIIGYCGKQTAAPLVFEGLKRVEYRGYDSAGIAAISDGQLFVTKDIGKLEEIEGKHNLSLLPG' A
#
# COMPACT_ATOMS: atom_id res chain seq x y z
N MET A 1 14.78 4.43 -7.18
CA MET A 1 13.95 5.66 -7.14
C MET A 1 12.66 5.27 -6.39
N CYS A 2 11.96 6.19 -5.73
CA CYS A 2 10.77 5.82 -4.94
C CYS A 2 9.49 6.33 -5.63
N GLY A 3 8.41 5.55 -5.55
CA GLY A 3 7.05 5.98 -5.90
C GLY A 3 6.23 6.16 -4.62
N ILE A 4 5.42 7.21 -4.53
CA ILE A 4 4.55 7.48 -3.39
C ILE A 4 3.15 7.81 -3.92
N ILE A 5 2.14 7.20 -3.33
CA ILE A 5 0.72 7.45 -3.59
C ILE A 5 0.01 7.61 -2.24
N GLY A 6 -0.97 8.50 -2.19
CA GLY A 6 -1.85 8.68 -1.04
C GLY A 6 -3.29 8.88 -1.48
N TYR A 7 -4.22 8.47 -0.63
CA TYR A 7 -5.65 8.69 -0.81
C TYR A 7 -6.24 9.28 0.46
N CYS A 8 -7.12 10.26 0.31
CA CYS A 8 -7.92 10.82 1.40
C CYS A 8 -9.35 11.01 0.88
N GLY A 9 -10.31 10.31 1.47
CA GLY A 9 -11.69 10.33 1.01
C GLY A 9 -12.58 9.39 1.81
N LYS A 10 -13.72 9.03 1.23
CA LYS A 10 -14.77 8.23 1.89
C LYS A 10 -14.71 6.73 1.57
N GLN A 11 -13.88 6.33 0.60
CA GLN A 11 -13.71 4.93 0.23
C GLN A 11 -12.59 4.31 1.06
N THR A 12 -12.54 2.98 1.13
CA THR A 12 -11.42 2.26 1.71
C THR A 12 -10.12 2.62 0.98
N ALA A 13 -9.14 3.12 1.73
CA ALA A 13 -7.91 3.68 1.19
C ALA A 13 -6.96 2.59 0.67
N ALA A 14 -6.83 1.48 1.41
CA ALA A 14 -5.90 0.41 1.11
C ALA A 14 -5.93 -0.11 -0.34
N PRO A 15 -7.09 -0.51 -0.91
CA PRO A 15 -7.16 -1.01 -2.29
C PRO A 15 -6.85 0.08 -3.32
N LEU A 16 -7.25 1.33 -3.06
CA LEU A 16 -7.00 2.46 -3.96
C LEU A 16 -5.51 2.81 -4.01
N VAL A 17 -4.85 2.85 -2.86
CA VAL A 17 -3.42 3.11 -2.75
C VAL A 17 -2.63 1.96 -3.38
N PHE A 18 -3.04 0.71 -3.16
CA PHE A 18 -2.41 -0.46 -3.77
C PHE A 18 -2.43 -0.41 -5.30
N GLU A 19 -3.60 -0.11 -5.90
CA GLU A 19 -3.71 0.05 -7.36
C GLU A 19 -2.91 1.26 -7.90
N GLY A 20 -2.80 2.33 -7.11
CA GLY A 20 -1.92 3.44 -7.44
C GLY A 20 -0.44 3.04 -7.40
N LEU A 21 -0.02 2.26 -6.40
CA LEU A 21 1.35 1.78 -6.25
C LEU A 21 1.77 0.91 -7.45
N LYS A 22 0.90 0.02 -7.94
CA LYS A 22 1.15 -0.75 -9.17
C LYS A 22 1.52 0.13 -10.36
N ARG A 23 0.89 1.31 -10.50
CA ARG A 23 1.16 2.24 -11.62
C ARG A 23 2.51 2.93 -11.51
N VAL A 24 3.11 2.99 -10.32
CA VAL A 24 4.40 3.65 -10.07
C VAL A 24 5.53 2.68 -9.70
N GLU A 25 5.26 1.38 -9.67
CA GLU A 25 6.22 0.32 -9.32
C GLU A 25 7.46 0.32 -10.24
N TYR A 26 7.33 0.77 -11.49
CA TYR A 26 8.48 0.93 -12.41
C TYR A 26 9.58 1.85 -11.86
N ARG A 27 9.28 2.70 -10.86
CA ARG A 27 10.25 3.58 -10.20
C ARG A 27 11.08 2.86 -9.13
N GLY A 28 10.52 1.83 -8.49
CA GLY A 28 11.12 1.09 -7.38
C GLY A 28 10.31 -0.14 -7.01
N TYR A 29 11.00 -1.28 -6.91
CA TYR A 29 10.42 -2.62 -6.73
C TYR A 29 11.22 -3.47 -5.73
N ASP A 30 12.12 -2.83 -4.98
CA ASP A 30 12.96 -3.43 -3.94
C ASP A 30 12.24 -3.54 -2.60
N SER A 31 11.25 -2.70 -2.34
CA SER A 31 10.37 -2.76 -1.16
C SER A 31 9.06 -2.02 -1.42
N ALA A 32 8.03 -2.37 -0.64
CA ALA A 32 6.76 -1.64 -0.65
C ALA A 32 6.11 -1.64 0.73
N GLY A 33 5.20 -0.70 0.95
CA GLY A 33 4.37 -0.66 2.14
C GLY A 33 3.17 0.26 1.97
N ILE A 34 2.14 -0.01 2.77
CA ILE A 34 0.93 0.80 2.87
C ILE A 34 0.71 1.13 4.34
N ALA A 35 0.26 2.36 4.58
CA ALA A 35 -0.25 2.81 5.86
C ALA A 35 -1.68 3.33 5.67
N ALA A 36 -2.58 2.95 6.57
CA ALA A 36 -3.98 3.36 6.56
C ALA A 36 -4.42 3.71 7.98
N ILE A 37 -5.42 4.60 8.10
CA ILE A 37 -5.99 4.98 9.39
C ILE A 37 -7.43 4.48 9.42
N SER A 38 -7.78 3.67 10.42
CA SER A 38 -9.15 3.23 10.69
C SER A 38 -9.46 3.42 12.17
N ASP A 39 -10.61 4.00 12.49
CA ASP A 39 -11.08 4.22 13.86
C ASP A 39 -10.05 4.93 14.77
N GLY A 40 -9.30 5.88 14.18
CA GLY A 40 -8.24 6.63 14.87
C GLY A 40 -6.97 5.82 15.14
N GLN A 41 -6.88 4.58 14.66
CA GLN A 41 -5.71 3.72 14.75
C GLN A 41 -4.96 3.68 13.43
N LEU A 42 -3.63 3.72 13.50
CA LEU A 42 -2.74 3.62 12.35
C LEU A 42 -2.36 2.15 12.14
N PHE A 43 -2.64 1.64 10.94
CA PHE A 43 -2.24 0.32 10.49
C PHE A 43 -1.15 0.47 9.44
N VAL A 44 -0.06 -0.28 9.60
CA VAL A 44 1.10 -0.20 8.71
C VAL A 44 1.58 -1.59 8.39
N THR A 45 1.75 -1.86 7.10
CA THR A 45 2.37 -3.09 6.60
C THR A 45 3.42 -2.71 5.57
N LYS A 46 4.62 -3.29 5.70
CA LYS A 46 5.73 -3.10 4.76
C LYS A 46 6.62 -4.32 4.74
N ASP A 47 7.24 -4.59 3.60
CA ASP A 47 8.22 -5.67 3.46
C ASP A 47 9.19 -5.36 2.30
N ILE A 48 10.24 -6.17 2.21
CA ILE A 48 11.20 -6.16 1.11
C ILE A 48 10.69 -7.09 0.00
N GLY A 49 10.82 -6.67 -1.25
CA GLY A 49 10.38 -7.39 -2.43
C GLY A 49 9.45 -6.59 -3.33
N LYS A 50 8.96 -7.25 -4.37
CA LYS A 50 8.02 -6.66 -5.33
C LYS A 50 6.64 -6.49 -4.72
N LEU A 51 5.85 -5.54 -5.22
CA LEU A 51 4.55 -5.22 -4.66
C LEU A 51 3.60 -6.44 -4.62
N GLU A 52 3.58 -7.26 -5.67
CA GLU A 52 2.76 -8.47 -5.74
C GLU A 52 3.21 -9.58 -4.78
N GLU A 53 4.52 -9.73 -4.57
CA GLU A 53 5.05 -10.72 -3.62
C GLU A 53 4.66 -10.34 -2.18
N ILE A 54 4.73 -9.05 -1.87
CA ILE A 54 4.37 -8.50 -0.57
C ILE A 54 2.85 -8.60 -0.37
N GLU A 55 2.05 -8.35 -1.40
CA GLU A 55 0.60 -8.54 -1.36
C GLU A 55 0.24 -9.98 -1.01
N GLY A 56 0.86 -10.97 -1.67
CA GLY A 56 0.60 -12.38 -1.39
C GLY A 56 0.97 -12.82 0.04
N LYS A 57 1.91 -12.11 0.69
CA LYS A 57 2.34 -12.40 2.07
C LYS A 57 1.50 -11.68 3.13
N HIS A 58 1.17 -10.41 2.88
CA HIS A 58 0.64 -9.52 3.90
C HIS A 58 -0.71 -8.88 3.60
N ASN A 59 -1.28 -9.11 2.41
CA ASN A 59 -2.56 -8.57 1.97
C ASN A 59 -2.66 -7.04 2.17
N LEU A 60 -1.73 -6.27 1.57
CA LEU A 60 -1.69 -4.81 1.68
C LEU A 60 -3.01 -4.16 1.24
N SER A 61 -3.66 -4.72 0.21
CA SER A 61 -4.94 -4.21 -0.30
C SER A 61 -6.11 -4.36 0.68
N LEU A 62 -5.95 -5.18 1.72
CA LEU A 62 -6.96 -5.48 2.74
C LEU A 62 -6.70 -4.80 4.08
N LEU A 63 -5.72 -3.88 4.15
CA LEU A 63 -5.52 -3.06 5.34
C LEU A 63 -6.80 -2.30 5.71
N PRO A 64 -7.14 -2.21 7.01
CA PRO A 64 -8.31 -1.45 7.44
C PRO A 64 -8.09 0.06 7.25
N GLY A 65 -9.14 0.74 6.79
CA GLY A 65 -9.15 2.19 6.51
C GLY A 65 -9.46 2.53 5.07
#